data_AF-A0A1H3ZFX1-F1
#
_entry.id   AF-A0A1H3ZFX1-F1
#
_cell.length_a   1.000
_cell.length_b   1.000
_cell.length_c   1.000
_cell.angle_alpha   90.00
_cell.angle_beta   90.00
_cell.angle_gamma   90.00
#
_symmetry.space_group_name_H-M   'P 1'
#
loop_
_entity.id
_entity.type
_entity.pdbx_description
1 polymer ?
#
loop_
_entity_poly.entity_id
_entity_poly.type
_entity_poly.pdbx_seq_one_letter_code
_entity_poly.pdbx_strand_id
1 'polypeptide(L)'
;MTGDLYTKKKLEHESLLRQAGQLQLEYIRLGRSEGKREQQRWWITKGNFRKYVNLIHRVQMLDEVLLPYEIEHGIRKINLQEHMKWHYLTF
;
A
#
# COMPACT_ATOMS: atom_id res chain seq x y z
N MET A 1 -1.94 18.11 -12.29
CA MET A 1 -1.20 16.94 -12.83
C MET A 1 -1.65 16.73 -14.27
N THR A 2 -0.78 16.36 -15.21
CA THR A 2 -1.20 16.02 -16.59
C THR A 2 -1.72 14.58 -16.67
N GLY A 3 -2.53 14.24 -17.67
CA GLY A 3 -3.06 12.88 -17.85
C GLY A 3 -1.97 11.80 -17.98
N ASP A 4 -0.87 12.10 -18.66
CA ASP A 4 0.28 11.19 -18.79
C ASP A 4 1.01 10.97 -17.46
N LEU A 5 1.19 12.05 -16.69
CA LEU A 5 1.81 11.98 -15.37
C LEU A 5 0.93 11.21 -14.38
N TYR A 6 -0.39 11.39 -14.46
CA TYR A 6 -1.37 10.61 -13.69
C TYR A 6 -1.24 9.13 -14.00
N THR A 7 -1.28 8.76 -15.29
CA THR A 7 -1.19 7.35 -15.72
C THR A 7 0.10 6.71 -15.23
N LYS A 8 1.23 7.40 -15.34
CA LYS A 8 2.52 6.90 -14.84
C LYS A 8 2.50 6.66 -13.32
N LYS A 9 1.99 7.62 -12.54
CA LYS A 9 1.89 7.50 -11.08
C LYS A 9 0.88 6.44 -10.65
N LYS A 10 -0.21 6.26 -11.41
CA LYS A 10 -1.20 5.22 -11.16
C LYS A 10 -0.63 3.82 -11.36
N LEU A 11 0.12 3.62 -12.45
CA LEU A 11 0.83 2.36 -12.70
C LEU A 11 1.88 2.07 -11.62
N GLU A 12 2.60 3.09 -11.16
CA GLU A 12 3.54 2.96 -10.05
C GLU A 12 2.82 2.54 -8.76
N HIS A 13 1.71 3.20 -8.43
CA HIS A 13 0.87 2.87 -7.27
C HIS A 13 0.39 1.41 -7.32
N GLU A 14 -0.12 0.95 -8.46
CA GLU A 14 -0.54 -0.45 -8.64
C GLU A 14 0.61 -1.46 -8.57
N SER A 15 1.80 -1.08 -9.06
CA SER A 15 2.99 -1.91 -8.96
C SER A 15 3.42 -2.09 -7.50
N LEU A 16 3.42 -1.02 -6.71
CA LEU A 16 3.76 -1.07 -5.29
C LEU A 16 2.74 -1.89 -4.49
N LEU A 17 1.44 -1.73 -4.77
CA LEU A 17 0.40 -2.56 -4.18
C LEU A 17 0.60 -4.05 -4.49
N ARG A 18 0.93 -4.38 -5.75
CA ARG A 18 1.23 -5.76 -6.14
C ARG A 18 2.42 -6.33 -5.37
N GLN A 19 3.51 -5.57 -5.23
CA GLN A 19 4.68 -5.98 -4.47
C GLN A 19 4.37 -6.19 -2.98
N ALA A 20 3.61 -5.28 -2.37
CA ALA A 20 3.19 -5.42 -0.98
C ALA A 20 2.28 -6.65 -0.79
N GLY A 21 1.34 -6.87 -1.72
CA GLY A 21 0.47 -8.03 -1.72
C GLY A 21 1.22 -9.35 -1.85
N GLN A 22 2.26 -9.41 -2.70
CA GLN A 22 3.12 -10.60 -2.82
C GLN A 22 3.83 -10.94 -1.50
N LEU A 23 4.41 -9.94 -0.81
CA LEU A 23 5.03 -10.15 0.50
C LEU A 23 4.01 -10.64 1.54
N GLN A 24 2.81 -10.08 1.54
CA GLN A 24 1.75 -10.50 2.46
C GLN A 24 1.27 -11.94 2.17
N LEU A 25 1.14 -12.30 0.90
CA LEU A 25 0.77 -13.66 0.50
C LEU A 25 1.86 -14.67 0.88
N GLU A 26 3.13 -14.34 0.70
CA GLU A 26 4.24 -15.19 1.12
C GLU A 26 4.24 -15.37 2.64
N TYR A 27 4.02 -14.30 3.40
CA TYR A 27 3.86 -14.37 4.85
C TYR A 27 2.71 -15.31 5.27
N ILE A 28 1.54 -15.22 4.62
CA ILE A 28 0.41 -16.11 4.90
C ILE A 28 0.74 -17.55 4.50
N ARG A 29 1.38 -17.76 3.34
CA ARG A 29 1.81 -19.08 2.86
C ARG A 29 2.69 -19.77 3.90
N LEU A 30 3.73 -19.08 4.39
CA LEU A 30 4.65 -19.60 5.40
C LEU A 30 3.94 -19.99 6.69
N GLY A 31 2.96 -19.21 7.12
CA GLY A 31 2.17 -19.52 8.31
C GLY A 31 1.37 -20.81 8.17
N ARG A 32 0.91 -21.10 6.94
CA ARG A 32 0.18 -22.34 6.60
C ARG A 32 1.09 -23.54 6.39
N SER A 33 2.26 -23.37 5.76
CA SER A 33 3.12 -24.49 5.37
C SER A 33 4.22 -24.83 6.38
N GLU A 34 4.82 -23.82 7.01
CA GLU A 34 6.04 -23.95 7.83
C GLU A 34 5.79 -23.59 9.31
N GLY A 35 4.61 -23.04 9.61
CA GLY A 35 4.16 -22.71 10.96
C GLY A 35 4.60 -21.33 11.44
N LYS A 36 4.02 -20.90 12.57
CA LYS A 36 4.14 -19.51 13.08
C LYS A 36 5.58 -19.05 13.35
N ARG A 37 6.49 -19.97 13.70
CA ARG A 37 7.88 -19.64 14.04
C ARG A 37 8.67 -19.20 12.81
N GLU A 38 8.58 -19.94 11.72
CA GLU A 38 9.26 -19.59 10.45
C GLU A 38 8.60 -18.37 9.81
N GLN A 39 7.28 -18.23 9.97
CA GLN A 39 6.54 -17.03 9.62
C GLN A 39 7.11 -15.76 10.29
N GLN A 40 7.34 -15.79 11.60
CA GLN A 40 7.92 -14.67 12.35
C GLN A 40 9.38 -14.41 11.98
N ARG A 41 10.20 -15.46 11.82
CA ARG A 41 11.60 -15.34 11.37
C ARG A 41 11.69 -14.70 9.99
N TRP A 42 10.81 -15.08 9.07
CA TRP A 42 10.76 -14.48 7.75
C TRP A 42 10.43 -12.99 7.82
N TRP A 43 9.60 -12.54 8.76
CA TRP A 43 9.29 -11.12 8.91
C TRP A 43 10.44 -10.31 9.52
N ILE A 44 11.00 -10.82 10.62
CA ILE A 44 11.95 -10.10 11.47
C ILE A 44 13.39 -10.27 10.97
N THR A 45 13.82 -11.50 10.73
CA THR A 45 15.23 -11.82 10.49
C THR A 45 15.67 -11.52 9.06
N LYS A 46 14.75 -11.58 8.09
CA LYS A 46 15.02 -11.27 6.68
C LYS A 46 14.78 -9.80 6.31
N GLY A 47 14.36 -8.96 7.27
CA GLY A 47 14.07 -7.54 7.03
C GLY A 47 12.84 -7.29 6.15
N ASN A 48 12.00 -8.31 5.93
CA ASN A 48 10.82 -8.22 5.08
C ASN A 48 9.73 -7.33 5.70
N PHE A 49 9.73 -7.18 7.03
CA PHE A 49 8.79 -6.27 7.71
C PHE A 49 9.05 -4.84 7.30
N ARG A 50 10.32 -4.40 7.36
CA ARG A 50 10.73 -3.07 6.94
C ARG A 50 10.42 -2.82 5.46
N LYS A 51 10.66 -3.82 4.60
CA LYS A 51 10.32 -3.71 3.17
C LYS A 51 8.81 -3.53 2.96
N TYR A 52 7.98 -4.33 3.63
CA TYR A 52 6.54 -4.23 3.54
C TYR A 52 6.03 -2.87 4.03
N VAL A 53 6.48 -2.40 5.20
CA VAL A 53 6.10 -1.08 5.74
C VAL A 53 6.51 0.04 4.78
N ASN A 54 7.72 -0.01 4.22
CA ASN A 54 8.18 0.99 3.25
C ASN A 54 7.32 0.98 1.97
N LEU A 55 6.89 -0.18 1.48
CA LEU A 55 6.02 -0.28 0.31
C LEU A 55 4.65 0.33 0.61
N ILE A 56 4.04 -0.02 1.74
CA ILE A 56 2.75 0.55 2.15
C ILE A 56 2.83 2.06 2.33
N HIS A 57 3.89 2.57 2.95
CA HIS A 57 4.08 4.01 3.10
C HIS A 57 4.19 4.73 1.75
N ARG A 58 4.92 4.16 0.78
CA ARG A 58 5.00 4.73 -0.58
C ARG A 58 3.66 4.69 -1.31
N VAL A 59 2.88 3.61 -1.13
CA VAL A 59 1.51 3.52 -1.65
C VAL A 59 0.67 4.66 -1.08
N GLN A 60 0.69 4.89 0.23
CA GLN A 60 -0.05 5.97 0.88
C GLN A 60 0.34 7.35 0.34
N MET A 61 1.65 7.63 0.25
CA MET A 61 2.13 8.89 -0.33
C MET A 61 1.68 9.10 -1.78
N LEU A 62 1.70 8.04 -2.60
CA LEU A 62 1.23 8.14 -3.97
C LEU A 62 -0.29 8.31 -4.05
N ASP A 63 -1.05 7.65 -3.17
CA ASP A 63 -2.51 7.82 -3.10
C ASP A 63 -2.87 9.27 -2.78
N GLU A 64 -2.21 9.87 -1.80
CA GLU A 64 -2.38 11.30 -1.45
C GLU A 64 -2.07 12.23 -2.62
N VAL A 65 -1.06 11.90 -3.44
CA VAL A 65 -0.71 12.68 -4.63
C VAL A 65 -1.70 12.49 -5.77
N LEU A 66 -2.28 11.30 -5.93
CA LEU A 66 -3.27 10.99 -6.96
C LEU A 66 -4.65 11.54 -6.61
N LEU A 67 -4.97 11.61 -5.31
CA LEU A 67 -6.30 11.92 -4.80
C LEU A 67 -6.91 13.22 -5.34
N PRO A 68 -6.21 14.39 -5.36
CA PRO A 68 -6.81 15.63 -5.85
C PRO A 68 -7.22 15.55 -7.33
N TYR A 69 -6.40 14.91 -8.15
CA TYR A 69 -6.68 14.74 -9.57
C TYR A 69 -7.85 13.77 -9.80
N GLU A 70 -7.88 12.67 -9.07
CA GLU A 70 -8.98 11.70 -9.15
C GLU A 70 -10.32 12.31 -8.73
N ILE A 71 -10.33 13.24 -7.77
CA ILE A 71 -11.52 13.99 -7.35
C ILE A 71 -11.94 14.99 -8.44
N GLU A 72 -11.01 15.82 -8.92
CA GLU A 72 -11.27 16.85 -9.93
C GLU A 72 -11.86 16.26 -11.22
N HIS A 73 -11.41 15.06 -11.60
CA HIS A 73 -11.83 14.37 -12.81
C HIS A 73 -12.95 13.34 -12.56
N GLY A 74 -13.53 13.30 -11.36
CA GLY A 74 -14.64 12.40 -11.01
C GLY A 74 -14.31 10.90 -11.03
N ILE A 75 -13.03 10.53 -11.05
CA ILE A 75 -12.53 9.15 -11.04
C ILE A 75 -12.78 8.50 -9.67
N ARG A 76 -12.58 9.25 -8.58
CA ARG A 76 -12.83 8.80 -7.20
C ARG A 76 -13.89 9.68 -6.56
N LYS A 77 -14.92 9.05 -5.97
CA LYS A 77 -15.87 9.76 -5.10
C LYS A 77 -15.23 9.93 -3.72
N ILE A 78 -15.26 11.15 -3.16
CA ILE A 78 -14.83 11.39 -1.79
C ILE A 78 -15.79 10.65 -0.86
N ASN A 79 -15.33 9.56 -0.26
CA ASN A 79 -16.02 8.99 0.88
C ASN A 79 -15.54 9.71 2.14
N LEU A 80 -16.29 10.74 2.56
CA LEU A 80 -15.99 11.56 3.74
C LEU A 80 -15.75 10.72 5.00
N GLN A 81 -16.39 9.56 5.13
CA GLN A 81 -16.20 8.64 6.27
C GLN A 81 -14.84 7.95 6.27
N GLU A 82 -14.30 7.58 5.10
CA GLU A 82 -12.95 7.02 5.01
C GLU A 82 -11.92 8.12 5.23
N HIS A 83 -12.12 9.29 4.62
CA HIS A 83 -11.22 10.43 4.74
C HIS A 83 -11.04 10.91 6.20
N MET A 84 -12.08 10.84 7.02
CA MET A 84 -12.00 11.16 8.45
C MET A 84 -11.23 10.11 9.26
N LYS A 85 -11.30 8.81 8.92
CA LYS A 85 -10.52 7.77 9.63
C LYS A 85 -9.02 7.99 9.52
N TRP A 86 -8.55 8.59 8.43
CA TRP A 86 -7.13 8.88 8.21
C TRP A 86 -6.58 10.01 9.08
N HIS A 87 -7.38 11.04 9.39
CA HIS A 87 -6.96 12.12 10.30
C HIS A 87 -6.80 11.67 11.76
N TYR A 88 -7.45 10.59 12.19
CA TYR A 88 -7.34 10.07 13.56
C TYR A 88 -6.18 9.09 13.76
N LEU A 89 -5.46 8.71 12.71
CA LEU A 89 -4.26 7.84 12.82
C LEU A 89 -2.95 8.63 12.81
N THR A 90 -3.02 9.96 12.69
CA THR A 90 -1.87 10.89 12.70
C THR A 90 -1.79 11.75 13.98
N PHE A 91 -2.54 11.42 15.03
CA PHE A 91 -2.40 11.99 16.37
C PHE A 91 -2.13 10.92 17.43
#